data_AF-A0A667GD39-F1
#
_entry.id   AF-A0A667GD39-F1
#
_cell.length_a   1.000
_cell.length_b   1.000
_cell.length_c   1.000
_cell.angle_alpha   90.00
_cell.angle_beta   90.00
_cell.angle_gamma   90.00
#
_symmetry.space_group_name_H-M   'P 1'
#
loop_
_entity.id
_entity.type
_entity.pdbx_description
1 polymer ?
#
loop_
_entity_poly.entity_id
_entity_poly.type
_entity_poly.pdbx_seq_one_letter_code
_entity_poly.pdbx_strand_id
1 'polypeptide(L)' 'MAIISQYTYEDSVMFFYPCLCGDDFSITEKDLETGKDVAMCFSYFLIIKVIDDQDHLLWGCLGGSVS' A
#
# COMPACT_ATOMS: atom_id res chain seq x y z
N MET A 1 8.21 4.79 -3.66
CA MET A 1 7.92 4.14 -2.37
C MET A 1 6.98 5.05 -1.60
N ALA A 2 5.75 4.63 -1.36
CA ALA A 2 4.73 5.44 -0.72
C ALA A 2 4.65 5.09 0.77
N ILE A 3 4.56 6.11 1.63
CA ILE A 3 4.26 5.91 3.05
C ILE A 3 2.76 5.65 3.13
N ILE A 4 2.40 4.43 3.49
CA ILE A 4 1.03 3.99 3.74
C ILE A 4 0.77 4.18 5.24
N SER A 5 -0.30 4.85 5.62
CA SER A 5 -0.75 4.84 7.02
C SER A 5 -1.44 3.51 7.29
N GLN A 6 -0.95 2.79 8.30
CA GLN A 6 -1.53 1.52 8.73
C GLN A 6 -2.50 1.75 9.89
N TYR A 7 -3.62 1.03 9.89
CA TYR A 7 -4.58 0.99 10.99
C TYR A 7 -4.96 -0.45 11.29
N THR A 8 -4.97 -0.82 12.57
CA THR A 8 -5.32 -2.17 13.02
C THR A 8 -6.47 -2.11 14.01
N TYR A 9 -7.48 -2.95 13.81
CA TYR A 9 -8.65 -3.08 14.68
C TYR A 9 -9.08 -4.54 14.78
N GLU A 10 -9.14 -5.09 16.00
CA GLU A 10 -9.68 -6.44 16.30
C GLU A 10 -9.28 -7.49 15.23
N ASP A 11 -7.96 -7.68 15.03
CA ASP A 11 -7.36 -8.61 14.05
C ASP A 11 -7.51 -8.27 12.55
N SER A 12 -7.99 -7.07 12.22
CA SER A 12 -8.03 -6.57 10.84
C SER A 12 -7.04 -5.41 10.65
N VAL A 13 -6.17 -5.53 9.65
CA VAL A 13 -5.25 -4.46 9.24
C VAL A 13 -5.74 -3.81 7.94
N MET A 14 -5.74 -2.49 7.91
CA MET A 14 -6.07 -1.66 6.76
C MET A 14 -4.93 -0.70 6.45
N PHE A 15 -4.67 -0.51 5.16
CA PHE A 15 -3.67 0.39 4.64
C PHE A 15 -4.34 1.54 3.89
N PHE A 16 -3.86 2.77 4.14
CA PHE A 16 -4.38 3.98 3.53
C PHE A 16 -3.29 4.79 2.80
N TYR A 17 -3.59 5.27 1.61
CA TYR A 17 -2.69 6.12 0.82
C TYR A 17 -3.40 7.39 0.35
N PRO A 18 -2.84 8.59 0.59
CA PRO A 18 -3.50 9.83 0.19
C PRO A 18 -3.67 9.91 -1.33
N CYS A 19 -4.90 10.10 -1.79
CA CYS A 19 -5.22 10.35 -3.18
C CYS A 19 -5.18 11.85 -3.47
N LEU A 20 -4.77 12.21 -4.70
CA LEU A 20 -4.71 13.60 -5.18
C LEU A 20 -6.09 14.29 -5.25
N CYS A 21 -7.16 13.53 -5.02
CA CYS A 21 -8.52 14.04 -4.94
C CYS A 21 -8.91 14.67 -3.60
N GLY A 22 -8.16 14.38 -2.53
CA GLY A 22 -8.51 14.76 -1.15
C GLY A 22 -9.07 13.63 -0.28
N ASP A 23 -9.37 12.46 -0.85
CA ASP A 23 -9.69 11.23 -0.11
C ASP A 23 -8.48 10.29 -0.03
N ASP A 24 -8.62 9.18 0.70
CA ASP A 24 -7.62 8.13 0.79
C ASP A 24 -8.01 6.90 -0.03
N PHE A 25 -7.05 6.32 -0.73
CA PHE A 25 -7.14 4.93 -1.16
C PHE A 25 -7.10 4.03 0.06
N SER A 26 -7.91 2.98 0.09
CA SER A 26 -7.89 1.98 1.16
C SER A 26 -7.83 0.56 0.59
N ILE A 27 -7.13 -0.32 1.31
CA ILE A 27 -7.03 -1.75 1.03
C ILE A 27 -6.85 -2.51 2.33
N THR A 28 -7.44 -3.71 2.43
CA THR A 28 -7.23 -4.56 3.61
C THR A 28 -6.00 -5.44 3.43
N GLU A 29 -5.33 -5.79 4.52
CA GLU A 29 -4.24 -6.77 4.50
C GLU A 29 -4.71 -8.10 3.91
N LYS A 30 -5.91 -8.54 4.27
CA LYS A 30 -6.53 -9.75 3.71
C LYS A 30 -6.67 -9.69 2.19
N ASP A 31 -6.98 -8.53 1.63
CA ASP A 31 -7.04 -8.37 0.18
C ASP A 31 -5.64 -8.54 -0.43
N LEU A 32 -4.60 -7.96 0.18
CA LEU A 32 -3.20 -8.16 -0.24
C LEU A 32 -2.78 -9.64 -0.15
N GLU A 33 -3.10 -10.34 0.95
CA GLU A 33 -2.82 -11.76 1.14
C GLU A 33 -3.50 -12.64 0.09
N THR A 34 -4.70 -12.26 -0.36
CA THR A 34 -5.44 -12.97 -1.42
C THR A 34 -4.95 -12.63 -2.83
N GLY A 35 -3.98 -11.72 -2.97
CA GLY A 35 -3.48 -11.22 -4.25
C GLY A 35 -4.39 -10.17 -4.92
N LYS A 36 -5.34 -9.61 -4.18
CA LYS A 36 -6.14 -8.46 -4.60
C LYS A 36 -5.40 -7.18 -4.24
N ASP A 37 -4.36 -6.90 -5.01
CA ASP A 37 -3.43 -5.79 -4.83
C ASP A 37 -3.93 -4.47 -5.44
N VAL A 38 -5.23 -4.22 -5.37
CA VAL A 38 -5.88 -3.11 -6.07
C VAL A 38 -6.63 -2.24 -5.08
N ALA A 39 -6.13 -1.02 -4.85
CA ALA A 39 -6.81 -0.03 -4.02
C ALA A 39 -7.62 0.92 -4.91
N MET A 40 -8.84 1.24 -4.48
CA MET A 40 -9.79 2.08 -5.23
C MET A 40 -10.09 3.36 -4.47
N CYS A 41 -10.14 4.48 -5.18
CA CYS A 41 -10.65 5.74 -4.66
C CYS A 41 -12.03 6.04 -5.30
N PHE A 42 -13.05 6.24 -4.47
CA PHE A 42 -14.43 6.45 -4.91
C PHE A 42 -14.70 7.82 -5.55
N SER A 43 -13.85 8.82 -5.30
CA SER A 43 -14.11 10.20 -5.75
C SER A 43 -13.71 10.49 -7.20
N TYR A 44 -12.67 9.80 -7.70
CA TYR A 44 -12.19 9.98 -9.08
C TYR A 44 -12.15 8.66 -9.86
N PHE A 45 -12.70 7.58 -9.29
CA PHE A 45 -12.65 6.22 -9.85
C PHE A 45 -11.23 5.80 -10.25
N LEU A 46 -10.23 6.33 -9.54
CA LEU A 46 -8.84 5.97 -9.74
C LEU A 46 -8.59 4.61 -9.08
N ILE A 47 -7.78 3.81 -9.75
CA ILE A 47 -7.39 2.48 -9.32
C ILE A 47 -5.87 2.43 -9.33
N ILE A 48 -5.28 2.05 -8.20
CA ILE A 48 -3.82 1.90 -8.06
C ILE A 48 -3.47 0.45 -7.72
N LYS A 49 -2.32 -0.01 -8.23
CA LYS A 49 -1.74 -1.30 -7.89
C LYS A 49 -0.82 -1.13 -6.69
N VAL A 50 -1.04 -1.91 -5.65
CA VAL A 50 -0.19 -1.97 -4.45
C VAL A 50 0.90 -3.01 -4.71
N ILE A 51 2.15 -2.60 -4.59
CA ILE A 51 3.30 -3.51 -4.74
C ILE A 51 3.93 -3.63 -3.36
N ASP A 52 3.78 -4.81 -2.75
CA ASP A 52 4.51 -5.18 -1.55
C ASP A 52 5.91 -5.63 -1.96
N ASP A 53 6.90 -4.76 -1.77
CA ASP A 53 8.30 -5.05 -2.07
C ASP A 53 8.96 -5.50 -0.77
N GLN A 54 8.92 -6.80 -0.49
CA GLN A 54 9.57 -7.40 0.69
C GLN A 54 11.08 -7.13 0.71
N ASP A 55 11.69 -6.96 -0.45
CA ASP A 55 13.09 -6.58 -0.62
C ASP A 55 13.39 -5.12 -0.19
N HIS A 56 12.39 -4.25 -0.09
CA HIS A 56 12.63 -2.85 0.29
C HIS A 56 12.98 -2.68 1.77
N LEU A 57 12.55 -3.61 2.63
CA LEU A 57 12.97 -3.64 4.03
C LEU A 57 14.47 -3.92 4.17
N LEU A 58 15.11 -4.48 3.14
CA LEU A 58 16.57 -4.70 3.08
C LEU A 58 17.33 -3.50 2.51
N TRP A 59 16.66 -2.54 1.87
CA TRP A 59 17.29 -1.33 1.31
C TRP A 59 17.75 -0.34 2.40
N GLY A 60 17.24 -0.45 3.62
CA GLY A 60 17.75 0.32 4.76
C GLY A 60 19.16 -0.10 5.23
N CYS A 61 19.63 -1.29 4.80
CA CYS A 61 20.90 -1.86 5.26
C CYS A 61 21.92 -2.17 4.14
N LEU A 62 21.57 -2.11 2.86
CA LEU A 62 22.51 -2.37 1.78
C LEU A 62 22.44 -1.30 0.70
N GLY A 63 23.36 -0.33 0.77
CA GLY A 63 23.75 0.48 -0.38
C GLY A 63 24.34 -0.40 -1.48
N GLY A 64 23.47 -0.96 -2.31
CA GLY A 64 23.83 -1.71 -3.50
C GLY A 64 23.48 -0.90 -4.75
N SER A 65 24.49 -0.37 -5.41
CA SER A 65 24.43 0.12 -6.79
C SER A 65 23.79 -0.93 -7.71
N VAL A 66 22.62 -0.64 -8.29
CA VAL A 66 22.16 -1.38 -9.47
C VAL A 66 22.94 -0.88 -10.69
N SER A 67 23.58 -1.81 -11.40
CA SER A 67 24.34 -1.57 -12.63
C SER A 67 23.44 -1.18 -13.80
#